data_AF-A0A450TD46-F1
#
_entry.id   AF-A0A450TD46-F1
#
_cell.length_a   1.000
_cell.length_b   1.000
_cell.length_c   1.000
_cell.angle_alpha   90.00
_cell.angle_beta   90.00
_cell.angle_gamma   90.00
#
_symmetry.space_group_name_H-M   'P 1'
#
loop_
_entity.id
_entity.type
_entity.pdbx_description
1 polymer ?
#
loop_
_entity_poly.entity_id
_entity_poly.type
_entity_poly.pdbx_seq_one_letter_code
_entity_poly.pdbx_strand_id
1 'polypeptide(L)' 'MMRLPELSSIIYQPLKREHTLIEFRDILIAATAIAENPCLATLNTKHFKRIEEINLLEIRSAENKNVRL' A
#
# COMPACT_ATOMS: atom_id res chain seq x y z
N MET A 1 5.44 20.68 6.01
CA MET A 1 5.40 19.20 6.00
C MET A 1 3.98 18.77 6.33
N MET A 2 3.38 17.92 5.50
CA MET A 2 2.03 17.41 5.74
C MET A 2 2.07 16.31 6.83
N ARG A 3 1.07 16.23 7.73
CA ARG A 3 1.05 15.19 8.76
C ARG A 3 0.22 13.98 8.29
N LEU A 4 0.34 12.88 9.03
CA LEU A 4 -0.30 11.60 8.67
C LEU A 4 -1.82 11.67 8.48
N PRO A 5 -2.60 12.41 9.30
CA PRO A 5 -4.05 12.53 9.09
C PRO A 5 -4.39 13.21 7.76
N GLU A 6 -3.66 14.26 7.38
CA GLU A 6 -3.90 14.98 6.13
C GLU A 6 -3.56 14.09 4.92
N LEU A 7 -2.43 13.35 4.94
CA LEU A 7 -2.09 12.37 3.91
C LEU A 7 -3.11 11.24 3.81
N SER A 8 -3.56 10.72 4.96
CA SER A 8 -4.58 9.67 5.00
C SER A 8 -5.90 10.12 4.36
N SER A 9 -6.28 11.39 4.58
CA SER A 9 -7.45 11.98 3.93
C SER A 9 -7.28 12.06 2.42
N ILE A 10 -6.11 12.51 1.93
CA ILE A 10 -5.80 12.60 0.49
C ILE A 10 -5.90 11.24 -0.20
N ILE A 11 -5.48 10.16 0.47
CA ILE A 11 -5.61 8.79 -0.04
C ILE A 11 -7.06 8.30 0.03
N TYR A 12 -7.75 8.56 1.13
CA TYR A 12 -9.11 8.07 1.38
C TYR A 12 -10.14 8.62 0.40
N GLN A 13 -10.10 9.93 0.11
CA GLN A 13 -11.11 10.61 -0.72
C GLN A 13 -11.27 10.03 -2.14
N PRO A 14 -10.19 9.86 -2.95
CA PRO A 14 -10.32 9.27 -4.28
C PRO A 14 -10.78 7.82 -4.23
N LEU A 15 -10.23 7.00 -3.32
CA LEU A 15 -10.64 5.60 -3.16
C LEU A 15 -12.11 5.46 -2.76
N LYS A 16 -12.63 6.38 -1.92
CA LYS A 16 -14.05 6.44 -1.58
C LYS A 16 -14.91 6.78 -2.78
N ARG A 17 -14.53 7.83 -3.53
CA ARG A 17 -15.26 8.31 -4.70
C ARG A 17 -15.33 7.25 -5.80
N GLU A 18 -14.29 6.44 -5.93
CA GLU A 18 -14.17 5.40 -6.95
C GLU A 18 -14.72 4.03 -6.49
N HIS A 19 -15.28 3.95 -5.28
CA HIS A 19 -15.73 2.70 -4.66
C HIS A 19 -14.63 1.63 -4.56
N THR A 20 -13.37 2.07 -4.42
CA THR A 20 -12.16 1.23 -4.32
C THR A 20 -11.48 1.37 -2.95
N LEU A 21 -12.26 1.67 -1.90
CA LEU A 21 -11.75 1.76 -0.53
C LEU A 21 -10.94 0.52 -0.13
N ILE A 22 -9.90 0.79 0.64
CA ILE A 22 -9.06 -0.20 1.30
C ILE A 22 -9.19 0.00 2.81
N GLU A 23 -8.70 -0.95 3.59
CA GLU A 23 -8.76 -0.90 5.04
C GLU A 23 -8.07 0.35 5.60
N PHE A 24 -8.59 0.91 6.69
CA PHE A 24 -8.02 2.11 7.30
C PHE A 24 -6.53 1.93 7.69
N ARG A 25 -6.13 0.72 8.10
CA ARG A 25 -4.73 0.38 8.35
C ARG A 25 -3.87 0.49 7.10
N ASP A 26 -4.37 0.04 5.94
CA ASP A 26 -3.65 0.16 4.67
C ASP A 26 -3.49 1.64 4.27
N ILE A 27 -4.50 2.48 4.55
CA ILE A 27 -4.42 3.93 4.34
C ILE A 27 -3.30 4.56 5.20
N LEU A 28 -3.19 4.16 6.47
CA LEU A 28 -2.12 4.66 7.35
C LEU A 28 -0.73 4.18 6.91
N ILE A 29 -0.61 2.93 6.46
CA ILE A 29 0.64 2.38 5.90
C ILE A 29 1.04 3.19 4.66
N ALA A 30 0.10 3.44 3.75
CA ALA A 30 0.31 4.25 2.55
C ALA A 30 0.74 5.68 2.89
N ALA A 31 0.04 6.34 3.83
CA ALA A 31 0.39 7.69 4.29
C ALA A 31 1.80 7.75 4.89
N THR A 32 2.20 6.71 5.64
CA THR A 32 3.55 6.61 6.20
C THR A 32 4.60 6.42 5.11
N ALA A 33 4.33 5.56 4.13
CA ALA A 33 5.23 5.33 2.99
C ALA A 33 5.42 6.60 2.13
N ILE A 34 4.38 7.42 1.98
CA ILE A 34 4.49 8.70 1.27
C ILE A 34 5.25 9.75 2.10
N ALA A 35 4.98 9.82 3.40
CA ALA A 35 5.61 10.82 4.29
C ALA A 35 7.12 10.61 4.43
N GLU A 36 7.55 9.36 4.61
CA GLU A 36 8.94 8.99 4.88
C GLU A 36 9.69 8.54 3.62
N ASN A 37 8.97 8.36 2.51
CA ASN A 37 9.47 7.89 1.22
C ASN A 37 10.19 6.51 1.19
N PRO A 38 9.86 5.49 2.01
CA PRO A 38 10.37 4.14 1.80
C PRO A 38 9.64 3.42 0.65
N CYS A 39 10.28 2.41 0.06
CA CYS A 39 9.58 1.43 -0.76
C CYS A 39 8.71 0.52 0.13
N LEU A 40 7.49 0.22 -0.32
CA LEU A 40 6.54 -0.64 0.38
C LEU A 40 6.61 -2.07 -0.18
N ALA A 41 7.13 -2.99 0.63
CA ALA A 41 7.05 -4.43 0.37
C ALA A 41 5.76 -4.98 0.99
N THR A 42 4.91 -5.62 0.18
CA THR A 42 3.59 -6.10 0.66
C THR A 42 3.08 -7.29 -0.15
N LEU A 43 2.30 -8.16 0.50
CA LEU A 43 1.51 -9.19 -0.19
C LEU A 43 0.18 -8.63 -0.72
N ASN A 44 -0.31 -7.52 -0.16
CA ASN A 44 -1.55 -6.84 -0.57
C ASN A 44 -1.33 -5.90 -1.77
N THR A 45 -0.53 -6.33 -2.76
CA THR A 45 -0.12 -5.47 -3.88
C THR A 45 -1.31 -4.86 -4.62
N LYS A 46 -2.45 -5.58 -4.71
CA LYS A 46 -3.68 -5.10 -5.36
C LYS A 46 -4.29 -3.86 -4.68
N HIS A 47 -4.14 -3.71 -3.37
CA HIS A 47 -4.64 -2.54 -2.64
C HIS A 47 -3.75 -1.33 -2.91
N PHE A 48 -2.45 -1.50 -2.69
CA PHE A 48 -1.49 -0.40 -2.77
C PHE A 48 -1.19 0.05 -4.21
N LYS A 49 -1.43 -0.80 -5.22
CA LYS A 49 -1.40 -0.40 -6.64
C LYS A 49 -2.42 0.69 -7.02
N ARG A 50 -3.43 0.95 -6.18
CA ARG A 50 -4.43 2.01 -6.40
C ARG A 50 -3.92 3.40 -6.00
N ILE A 51 -2.75 3.47 -5.36
CA ILE A 51 -2.17 4.70 -4.83
C ILE A 51 -0.87 4.94 -5.61
N GLU A 52 -0.90 5.89 -6.55
CA GLU A 52 0.18 6.10 -7.51
C GLU A 52 1.48 6.60 -6.85
N GLU A 53 1.37 7.25 -5.69
CA GLU A 53 2.48 7.84 -4.96
C GLU A 53 3.34 6.81 -4.19
N ILE A 54 2.96 5.53 -4.19
CA ILE A 54 3.68 4.48 -3.46
C ILE A 54 4.65 3.73 -4.38
N ASN A 55 5.92 3.71 -3.98
CA ASN A 55 6.93 2.85 -4.59
C ASN A 55 6.78 1.41 -4.06
N LEU A 56 6.22 0.50 -4.86
CA LEU A 56 6.09 -0.91 -4.46
C LEU A 56 7.37 -1.70 -4.72
N LEU A 57 7.79 -2.49 -3.72
CA LEU A 57 8.86 -3.46 -3.85
C LEU A 57 8.29 -4.85 -4.16
N GLU A 58 8.73 -5.46 -5.25
CA GLU A 58 8.37 -6.84 -5.59
C GLU A 58 9.01 -7.81 -4.60
N ILE A 59 8.18 -8.56 -3.86
CA ILE A 59 8.64 -9.67 -3.02
C ILE A 59 8.59 -10.94 -3.86
N ARG A 60 9.76 -11.50 -4.18
CA ARG A 60 9.85 -12.85 -4.77
C ARG A 60 9.89 -13.86 -3.64
N SER A 61 8.89 -14.75 -3.59
CA SER A 61 9.03 -15.94 -2.77
C SER A 61 10.15 -16.80 -3.35
N ALA A 62 11.09 -17.22 -2.52
CA ALA A 62 11.93 -18.35 -2.89
C ALA A 62 11.00 -19.53 -3.21
N GLU A 63 11.20 -20.17 -4.36
CA GLU A 63 10.43 -21.36 -4.73
C GLU A 63 10.55 -22.40 -3.62
N ASN A 64 9.43 -22.87 -3.08
CA ASN A 64 9.39 -24.09 -2.28
C ASN A 64 9.66 -25.28 -3.21
N LYS A 65 10.92 -25.51 -3.55
CA LYS A 65 11.36 -26.79 -4.10
C LYS A 65 11.17 -27.83 -2.99
N ASN A 66 10.25 -28.77 -3.21
CA ASN A 66 9.93 -29.96 -2.40
C ASN A 66 8.67 -29.88 -1.53
N VAL A 67 7.50 -30.02 -2.15
CA VAL A 67 6.48 -30.93 -1.60
C VAL A 67 5.99 -31.79 -2.77
N ARG A 68 6.63 -32.95 -2.95
CA ARG A 68 6.04 -34.05 -3.71
C ARG A 68 5.08 -34.75 -2.76
N LEU A 69 3.79 -34.74 -3.08
CA LEU A 69 2.83 -35.74 -2.57
C LEU A 69 2.95 -37.01 -3.42
#